data_AF-A0A2V7XGL1-F1
#
_entry.id   AF-A0A2V7XGL1-F1
#
_cell.length_a   1.000
_cell.length_b   1.000
_cell.length_c   1.000
_cell.angle_alpha   90.00
_cell.angle_beta   90.00
_cell.angle_gamma   90.00
#
_symmetry.space_group_name_H-M   'P 1'
#
loop_
_entity.id
_entity.type
_entity.pdbx_description
1 polymer ?
#
loop_
_entity_poly.entity_id
_entity_poly.type
_entity_poly.pdbx_seq_one_letter_code
_entity_poly.pdbx_strand_id
1 'polypeptide(L)'
;HEADVEIARAGRRGRHARPLFLIDIAVPRDIDPAVGKLGGVFLYDLDDLKAVAEANLRGRLKEAAAAEALVDREVREFLDWQKAREAVPLLNELRRRAEDIRKAELDKVKKRLGPLTPEQEAALEAARL
;
A
#
# COMPACT_ATOMS: atom_id res chain seq x y z
N HIS A 1 -5.04 24.14 -25.99
CA HIS A 1 -5.72 25.42 -26.08
C HIS A 1 -4.88 26.46 -26.82
N GLU A 2 -5.52 27.52 -27.29
CA GLU A 2 -4.87 28.66 -27.96
C GLU A 2 -3.76 29.30 -27.09
N ALA A 3 -3.96 29.28 -25.77
CA ALA A 3 -2.96 29.70 -24.77
C ALA A 3 -1.65 28.89 -24.83
N ASP A 4 -1.72 27.56 -25.02
CA ASP A 4 -0.52 26.69 -25.07
C ASP A 4 0.34 27.01 -26.30
N VAL A 5 -0.32 27.30 -27.42
CA VAL A 5 0.32 27.73 -28.67
C VAL A 5 0.98 29.09 -28.49
N GLU A 6 0.36 30.01 -27.76
CA GLU A 6 0.93 31.32 -27.46
C GLU A 6 2.16 31.21 -26.55
N ILE A 7 2.09 30.39 -25.49
CA ILE A 7 3.20 30.09 -24.58
C ILE A 7 4.37 29.48 -25.36
N ALA A 8 4.11 28.50 -26.22
CA ALA A 8 5.14 27.88 -27.05
C ALA A 8 5.77 28.88 -28.04
N ARG A 9 4.97 29.79 -28.63
CA ARG A 9 5.47 30.87 -29.50
C ARG A 9 6.31 31.88 -28.72
N ALA A 10 5.92 32.23 -27.50
CA ALA A 10 6.67 33.13 -26.63
C ALA A 10 8.02 32.49 -26.23
N GLY A 11 8.02 31.22 -25.83
CA GLY A 11 9.23 30.46 -25.49
C GLY A 11 10.22 30.28 -26.64
N ARG A 12 9.78 30.48 -27.89
CA ARG A 12 10.66 30.50 -29.08
C ARG A 12 11.32 31.86 -29.34
N ARG A 13 10.76 32.97 -28.84
CA ARG A 13 11.34 34.31 -29.02
C ARG A 13 12.66 34.37 -28.26
N GLY A 14 13.73 34.84 -28.93
CA GLY A 14 15.07 34.90 -28.35
C GLY A 14 15.89 33.61 -28.42
N ARG A 15 15.35 32.51 -28.98
CA ARG A 15 16.07 31.22 -29.07
C ARG A 15 16.95 31.02 -30.31
N HIS A 16 17.21 32.05 -31.13
CA HIS A 16 18.07 31.95 -32.34
C HIS A 16 17.86 30.67 -33.16
N ALA A 17 16.60 30.31 -33.45
CA ALA A 17 16.21 29.09 -34.17
C ALA A 17 16.56 27.74 -33.51
N ARG A 18 16.89 27.71 -32.21
CA ARG A 18 17.07 26.46 -31.47
C ARG A 18 15.73 25.73 -31.26
N PRO A 19 15.68 24.39 -31.46
CA PRO A 19 14.50 23.58 -31.18
C PRO A 19 13.95 23.75 -29.75
N LEU A 20 12.63 23.70 -29.61
CA LEU A 20 11.93 23.59 -28.34
C LEU A 20 11.39 22.17 -28.19
N PHE A 21 11.84 21.47 -27.14
CA PHE A 21 11.32 20.16 -26.75
C PHE A 21 10.31 20.33 -25.63
N LEU A 22 9.12 19.76 -25.82
CA LEU A 22 8.04 19.70 -24.86
C LEU A 22 7.74 18.24 -24.59
N ILE A 23 7.68 17.86 -23.31
CA ILE A 23 7.41 16.51 -22.87
C ILE A 23 6.15 16.58 -22.01
N ASP A 24 5.06 16.00 -22.50
CA ASP A 24 3.76 15.95 -21.84
C ASP A 24 3.57 14.58 -21.18
N ILE A 25 3.67 14.52 -19.85
CA ILE A 25 3.54 13.29 -19.05
C ILE A 25 2.20 13.19 -18.31
N ALA A 26 1.24 14.09 -18.60
CA ALA A 26 -0.03 14.16 -17.91
C ALA A 26 -1.09 13.21 -18.51
N VAL A 27 -2.01 12.72 -17.67
CA VAL A 27 -3.19 11.94 -18.09
C VAL A 27 -4.45 12.48 -17.38
N PRO A 28 -5.38 13.14 -18.11
CA PRO A 28 -5.33 13.48 -19.53
C PRO A 28 -4.23 14.50 -19.87
N ARG A 29 -3.86 14.60 -21.15
CA ARG A 29 -2.78 15.47 -21.65
C ARG A 29 -2.99 16.94 -21.27
N ASP A 30 -1.92 17.64 -20.92
CA ASP A 30 -1.96 19.07 -20.56
C ASP A 30 -1.73 19.97 -21.76
N ILE A 31 -0.95 19.53 -22.76
CA ILE A 31 -0.54 20.34 -23.90
C ILE A 31 -1.38 20.01 -25.13
N ASP A 32 -1.93 21.05 -25.77
CA ASP A 32 -2.60 20.91 -27.06
C ASP A 32 -1.69 20.26 -28.13
N PRO A 33 -2.14 19.20 -28.81
CA PRO A 33 -1.37 18.61 -29.91
C PRO A 33 -1.07 19.61 -31.05
N ALA A 34 -1.86 20.69 -31.20
CA ALA A 34 -1.58 21.75 -32.18
C ALA A 34 -0.25 22.46 -31.94
N VAL A 35 0.29 22.45 -30.72
CA VAL A 35 1.60 23.01 -30.38
C VAL A 35 2.73 22.31 -31.15
N GLY A 36 2.61 21.00 -31.37
CA GLY A 36 3.59 20.22 -32.14
C GLY A 36 3.64 20.55 -33.63
N LYS A 37 2.64 21.28 -34.16
CA LYS A 37 2.61 21.73 -35.56
C LYS A 37 3.42 23.01 -35.79
N LEU A 38 3.91 23.65 -34.73
CA LEU A 38 4.75 24.84 -34.81
C LEU A 38 6.17 24.47 -35.25
N GLY A 39 6.69 25.17 -36.27
CA GLY A 39 8.05 24.91 -36.77
C GLY A 39 9.12 25.03 -35.67
N GLY A 40 9.93 23.99 -35.52
CA GLY A 40 10.98 23.91 -34.50
C GLY A 40 10.48 23.57 -33.09
N VAL A 41 9.25 23.09 -32.95
CA VAL A 41 8.72 22.49 -31.71
C VAL A 41 8.61 20.98 -31.89
N PHE A 42 9.11 20.24 -30.91
CA PHE A 42 8.97 18.79 -30.80
C PHE A 42 8.16 18.52 -29.54
N LEU A 43 6.94 18.02 -29.71
CA LEU A 43 6.06 17.63 -28.62
C LEU A 43 6.06 16.10 -28.55
N TYR A 44 6.44 15.57 -27.39
CA TYR A 44 6.41 14.15 -27.08
C TYR A 44 5.38 13.91 -25.98
N ASP A 45 4.56 12.89 -26.14
CA ASP A 45 3.65 12.42 -25.09
C ASP A 45 4.09 11.08 -24.50
N LEU A 46 3.27 10.55 -23.58
CA LEU A 46 3.54 9.26 -22.93
C LEU A 46 3.65 8.09 -23.92
N ASP A 47 2.90 8.11 -25.03
CA ASP A 47 2.95 7.03 -26.01
C ASP A 47 4.27 7.06 -26.79
N ASP A 48 4.78 8.25 -27.15
CA ASP A 48 6.09 8.39 -27.78
C ASP A 48 7.22 7.91 -26.87
N LEU A 49 7.16 8.27 -25.58
CA LEU A 49 8.14 7.83 -24.59
C LEU A 49 8.10 6.31 -24.37
N LYS A 50 6.90 5.73 -24.43
CA LYS A 50 6.71 4.28 -24.31
C LYS A 50 7.37 3.53 -25.46
N ALA A 51 7.24 4.00 -26.70
CA ALA A 51 7.88 3.40 -27.88
C ALA A 51 9.42 3.37 -27.76
N VAL A 52 10.03 4.45 -27.24
CA VAL A 52 11.47 4.51 -26.98
C VAL A 52 11.87 3.57 -25.84
N ALA A 53 11.06 3.50 -24.78
CA ALA A 53 11.30 2.59 -23.65
C ALA A 53 11.14 1.11 -24.00
N GLU A 54 10.30 0.77 -24.99
CA GLU A 54 10.11 -0.57 -25.52
C GLU A 54 11.33 -1.07 -26.32
N ALA A 55 12.16 -0.20 -26.88
CA ALA A 55 13.41 -0.63 -27.53
C ALA A 55 14.40 -1.32 -26.56
N ASN A 56 14.24 -1.12 -25.24
CA ASN A 56 15.02 -1.74 -24.16
C ASN A 56 14.31 -2.93 -23.48
N LEU A 57 13.32 -3.54 -24.15
CA LEU A 57 12.39 -4.54 -23.59
C LEU A 57 13.08 -5.72 -22.87
N ARG A 58 14.21 -6.22 -23.38
CA ARG A 58 14.88 -7.40 -22.81
C ARG A 58 15.39 -7.20 -21.37
N GLY A 59 15.86 -6.00 -21.02
CA GLY A 59 16.26 -5.67 -19.64
C GLY A 59 15.04 -5.59 -18.71
N ARG A 60 13.99 -4.90 -19.18
CA ARG A 60 12.74 -4.72 -18.45
C ARG A 60 12.01 -6.03 -18.15
N LEU A 61 12.01 -6.98 -19.09
CA LEU A 61 11.36 -8.28 -18.88
C LEU A 61 12.04 -9.09 -17.76
N LYS A 62 13.38 -9.03 -17.65
CA LYS A 62 14.11 -9.72 -16.59
C LYS A 62 13.87 -9.08 -15.22
N GLU A 63 13.85 -7.75 -15.17
CA GLU A 63 13.53 -7.01 -13.93
C GLU A 63 12.07 -7.19 -13.52
N ALA A 64 11.14 -7.20 -14.49
CA ALA A 64 9.73 -7.47 -14.24
C ALA A 64 9.51 -8.87 -13.65
N ALA A 65 10.13 -9.91 -14.22
CA ALA A 65 10.04 -11.26 -13.69
C ALA A 65 10.60 -11.36 -12.25
N ALA A 66 11.69 -10.65 -11.95
CA ALA A 66 12.23 -10.58 -10.60
C ALA A 66 11.28 -9.86 -9.63
N ALA A 67 10.64 -8.77 -10.07
CA ALA A 67 9.65 -8.04 -9.28
C ALA A 67 8.38 -8.87 -9.05
N GLU A 68 7.90 -9.60 -10.05
CA GLU A 68 6.76 -10.51 -9.93
C GLU A 68 7.05 -11.61 -8.90
N ALA A 69 8.22 -12.24 -8.97
CA ALA A 69 8.63 -13.24 -7.98
C ALA A 69 8.70 -12.69 -6.55
N LEU A 70 9.11 -11.43 -6.39
CA LEU A 70 9.10 -10.73 -5.11
C LEU A 70 7.67 -10.55 -4.61
N VAL A 71 6.80 -9.96 -5.42
CA VAL A 71 5.38 -9.73 -5.08
C VAL A 71 4.70 -11.04 -4.69
N ASP A 72 4.91 -12.11 -5.46
CA ASP A 72 4.36 -13.44 -5.17
C ASP A 72 4.80 -13.98 -3.81
N ARG A 73 6.05 -13.74 -3.41
CA ARG A 73 6.55 -14.14 -2.10
C ARG A 73 5.85 -13.36 -0.99
N GLU A 74 5.82 -12.03 -1.09
CA GLU A 74 5.20 -11.17 -0.08
C GLU A 74 3.70 -11.45 0.07
N VAL A 75 3.01 -11.75 -1.04
CA VAL A 75 1.59 -12.16 -1.03
C VAL A 75 1.40 -13.47 -0.26
N ARG A 76 2.27 -14.47 -0.46
CA ARG A 76 2.21 -15.73 0.29
C ARG A 76 2.44 -15.50 1.78
N GLU A 77 3.48 -14.75 2.14
CA GLU A 77 3.79 -14.43 3.54
C GLU A 77 2.65 -13.68 4.22
N PHE A 78 2.03 -12.72 3.52
CA PHE A 78 0.86 -12.00 4.01
C PHE A 78 -0.34 -12.93 4.26
N LEU A 79 -0.63 -13.83 3.32
CA LEU A 79 -1.76 -14.76 3.45
C LEU A 79 -1.55 -15.74 4.60
N ASP A 80 -0.33 -16.23 4.81
CA ASP A 80 -0.01 -17.13 5.92
C ASP A 80 -0.09 -16.41 7.27
N TRP A 81 0.40 -15.18 7.33
CA TRP A 81 0.21 -14.30 8.49
C TRP A 81 -1.27 -14.04 8.78
N GLN A 82 -2.09 -13.82 7.75
CA GLN A 82 -3.53 -13.58 7.89
C GLN A 82 -4.23 -14.82 8.46
N LYS A 83 -3.97 -16.02 7.92
CA LYS A 83 -4.53 -17.29 8.41
C LYS A 83 -4.19 -17.53 9.88
N ALA A 84 -2.96 -17.23 10.30
CA ALA A 84 -2.55 -17.38 11.70
C ALA A 84 -3.41 -16.52 12.65
N ARG A 85 -3.99 -15.40 12.17
CA ARG A 85 -4.86 -14.53 12.98
C ARG A 85 -6.31 -15.00 13.05
N GLU A 86 -6.73 -15.91 12.19
CA GLU A 86 -8.11 -16.45 12.21
C GLU A 86 -8.42 -17.24 13.48
N ALA A 87 -7.40 -17.78 14.16
CA ALA A 87 -7.56 -18.48 15.43
C ALA A 87 -7.73 -17.53 16.64
N VAL A 88 -7.44 -16.23 16.48
CA VAL A 88 -7.46 -15.26 17.60
C VAL A 88 -8.86 -15.10 18.22
N PRO A 89 -9.96 -14.96 17.44
CA PRO A 89 -11.30 -14.91 18.01
C PRO A 89 -11.67 -16.16 18.82
N LEU A 90 -11.35 -17.34 18.30
CA LEU A 90 -11.60 -18.62 18.99
C LEU A 90 -10.80 -18.71 20.30
N LEU A 91 -9.52 -18.33 20.29
CA LEU A 91 -8.69 -18.31 21.49
C LEU A 91 -9.26 -17.38 22.57
N ASN A 92 -9.75 -16.21 22.17
CA ASN A 92 -10.38 -15.26 23.08
C ASN A 92 -11.67 -15.84 23.69
N GLU A 93 -12.47 -16.55 22.89
CA GLU A 93 -13.68 -17.21 23.39
C GLU A 93 -13.34 -18.32 24.40
N LEU A 94 -12.33 -19.15 24.11
CA LEU A 94 -11.87 -20.19 25.02
C LEU A 94 -11.38 -19.61 26.36
N ARG A 95 -10.59 -18.54 26.32
CA ARG A 95 -10.13 -17.84 27.54
C ARG A 95 -11.28 -17.28 28.35
N ARG A 96 -12.25 -16.63 27.68
CA ARG A 96 -13.45 -16.10 28.35
C ARG A 96 -14.22 -17.22 29.06
N ARG A 97 -14.43 -18.34 28.37
CA ARG A 97 -15.18 -19.47 28.94
C ARG A 97 -14.43 -20.13 30.11
N ALA A 98 -13.11 -20.24 30.03
CA ALA A 98 -12.29 -20.72 31.14
C ALA A 98 -12.40 -19.78 32.36
N GLU A 99 -12.37 -18.46 32.15
CA GLU A 99 -12.56 -17.49 33.24
C GLU A 99 -13.96 -17.52 33.84
N ASP A 100 -15.00 -17.71 33.02
CA ASP A 100 -16.37 -17.84 33.50
C ASP A 100 -16.52 -19.09 34.41
N ILE A 101 -15.92 -20.22 34.01
CA ILE A 101 -15.88 -21.44 34.82
C ILE A 101 -15.10 -21.20 36.11
N ARG A 102 -13.91 -20.59 36.03
CA ARG A 102 -13.07 -20.28 37.20
C ARG A 102 -13.86 -19.45 38.22
N LYS A 103 -14.48 -18.36 37.78
CA LYS A 103 -15.31 -17.50 38.64
C LYS A 103 -16.45 -18.27 39.30
N ALA A 104 -17.18 -19.06 38.52
CA ALA A 104 -18.30 -19.85 39.05
C ALA A 104 -17.85 -20.85 40.13
N GLU A 105 -16.70 -21.51 39.95
CA GLU A 105 -16.15 -22.42 40.96
C GLU A 105 -15.64 -21.66 42.21
N LEU A 106 -14.99 -20.51 42.02
CA LEU A 106 -14.57 -19.67 43.15
C LEU A 106 -15.74 -19.17 43.97
N ASP A 107 -16.84 -18.76 43.35
CA ASP A 107 -18.03 -18.31 44.06
C ASP A 107 -18.65 -19.44 44.90
N LYS A 108 -18.66 -20.68 44.38
CA LYS A 108 -19.11 -21.86 45.14
C LYS A 108 -18.22 -22.15 46.33
N VAL A 109 -16.90 -22.06 46.15
CA VAL A 109 -15.91 -22.33 47.21
C VAL A 109 -15.95 -21.23 48.29
N LYS A 110 -16.00 -19.95 47.91
CA LYS A 110 -16.14 -18.81 48.84
C LYS A 110 -17.39 -18.93 49.71
N LYS A 111 -18.52 -19.34 49.14
CA LYS A 111 -19.76 -19.60 49.90
C LYS A 111 -19.62 -20.72 50.94
N ARG A 112 -18.71 -21.68 50.75
CA ARG A 112 -18.47 -22.79 51.69
C ARG A 112 -17.38 -22.48 52.72
N LEU A 113 -16.36 -21.71 52.35
CA LEU A 113 -15.20 -21.40 53.20
C LEU A 113 -15.39 -20.18 54.11
N GLY A 114 -16.33 -19.29 53.80
CA GLY A 114 -16.47 -18.02 54.52
C GLY A 114 -15.48 -16.95 54.05
N PRO A 115 -15.26 -15.87 54.84
CA PRO A 115 -14.35 -14.79 54.47
C PRO A 115 -12.91 -15.29 54.26
N LEU A 116 -12.30 -14.93 53.13
CA LEU A 116 -10.91 -15.26 52.83
C LEU A 116 -9.95 -14.23 53.44
N THR A 117 -8.72 -14.63 53.72
CA THR A 117 -7.66 -13.69 54.10
C THR A 117 -7.16 -12.90 52.88
N PRO A 118 -6.56 -11.71 53.07
CA PRO A 118 -5.98 -10.95 51.97
C PRO A 118 -4.95 -11.72 51.14
N GLU A 119 -4.10 -12.56 51.75
CA GLU A 119 -3.17 -13.40 50.98
C GLU A 119 -3.88 -14.44 50.09
N GLN A 120 -4.99 -15.00 50.56
CA GLN A 120 -5.77 -15.99 49.79
C GLN A 120 -6.48 -15.33 48.61
N GLU A 121 -6.98 -14.10 48.77
CA GLU A 121 -7.58 -13.34 47.66
C GLU A 121 -6.54 -12.96 46.61
N ALA A 122 -5.34 -12.52 47.04
CA ALA A 122 -4.25 -12.20 46.12
C ALA A 122 -3.78 -13.42 45.32
N ALA A 123 -3.68 -14.60 45.94
CA ALA A 123 -3.33 -15.84 45.26
C ALA A 123 -4.39 -16.25 44.21
N LEU A 124 -5.67 -15.98 44.47
CA LEU A 124 -6.77 -16.25 43.54
C LEU A 124 -6.79 -15.30 42.34
N GLU A 125 -6.45 -14.03 42.53
CA GLU A 125 -6.33 -13.08 41.42
C GLU A 125 -5.09 -13.36 40.55
N ALA A 126 -3.99 -13.81 41.15
CA ALA A 126 -2.79 -14.22 40.41
C ALA A 126 -3.03 -15.44 39.49
N ALA A 127 -4.07 -16.24 39.75
CA ALA A 127 -4.43 -17.42 38.95
C ALA A 127 -5.39 -17.11 37.78
N ARG A 128 -5.61 -15.83 37.46
CA ARG A 128 -6.48 -15.39 36.35
C ARG A 128 -5.77 -15.52 34.98
N LEU A 129 -6.50 -15.98 33.97
CA LEU A 129 -6.07 -16.12 32.57
C LEU A 129 -6.19 -14.83 31.74
#